data_AF-A0AAD7F1H6-F1
#
_entry.id   AF-A0AAD7F1H6-F1
#
_cell.length_a   1.000
_cell.length_b   1.000
_cell.length_c   1.000
_cell.angle_alpha   90.00
_cell.angle_beta   90.00
_cell.angle_gamma   90.00
#
_symmetry.space_group_name_H-M   'P 1'
#
loop_
_entity.id
_entity.type
_entity.pdbx_description
1 polymer ?
#
loop_
_entity_poly.entity_id
_entity_poly.type
_entity_poly.pdbx_seq_one_letter_code
_entity_poly.pdbx_strand_id
1 'polypeptide(L)'
;MADSDAKGKGKARADDPQNPQLIRITNHGKITTWVAFALDFLDKHAFVPIVLHTLPATANPPDPTPTPAPGDGTGRVNSNPNANPKPNANPPSLAHTASTVPRLISVVEIIKREYLKKLELEHSSTLVGLHQYNEIGTLEEELRAPAPPHDTADADAARSQAIVAALQGTTHVKTKQTPFMRITLSRVELPGLAAATYQPPVARKVSKSAKARAKRREKKKGAELEGTVDMIE
;
A
#
# COMPACT_ATOMS: atom_id res chain seq x y z
N MET A 1 -50.48 -16.39 -18.24
CA MET A 1 -50.04 -15.65 -17.04
C MET A 1 -49.13 -16.56 -16.25
N ALA A 2 -47.83 -16.46 -16.49
CA ALA A 2 -46.81 -17.12 -15.68
C ALA A 2 -45.61 -16.16 -15.68
N ASP A 3 -45.52 -15.37 -14.61
CA ASP A 3 -44.39 -14.52 -14.31
C ASP A 3 -43.21 -15.39 -13.90
N SER A 4 -42.15 -15.38 -14.71
CA SER A 4 -40.86 -15.95 -14.40
C SER A 4 -39.91 -14.82 -13.96
N ASP A 5 -39.94 -14.54 -12.66
CA ASP A 5 -38.98 -13.68 -11.95
C ASP A 5 -37.57 -14.29 -12.00
N ALA A 6 -36.78 -13.84 -12.99
CA ALA A 6 -35.36 -14.14 -13.09
C ALA A 6 -34.56 -13.33 -12.07
N LYS A 7 -34.41 -13.90 -10.87
CA LYS A 7 -33.54 -13.39 -9.79
C LYS A 7 -32.06 -13.56 -10.18
N GLY A 8 -31.56 -12.68 -11.03
CA GLY A 8 -30.16 -12.58 -11.37
C GLY A 8 -29.35 -12.09 -10.17
N LYS A 9 -28.72 -13.01 -9.43
CA LYS A 9 -27.64 -12.66 -8.48
C LYS A 9 -26.53 -11.99 -9.29
N GLY A 10 -26.46 -10.66 -9.22
CA GLY A 10 -25.38 -9.86 -9.78
C GLY A 10 -24.05 -10.31 -9.19
N LYS A 11 -23.33 -11.16 -9.92
CA LYS A 11 -21.92 -11.44 -9.68
C LYS A 11 -21.21 -10.10 -9.84
N ALA A 12 -20.87 -9.45 -8.72
CA ALA A 12 -20.07 -8.24 -8.72
C ALA A 12 -18.90 -8.46 -9.68
N ARG A 13 -18.80 -7.61 -10.72
CA ARG A 13 -17.79 -7.74 -11.76
C ARG A 13 -16.43 -7.64 -11.06
N ALA A 14 -15.68 -8.74 -11.05
CA ALA A 14 -14.42 -8.85 -10.31
C ALA A 14 -13.30 -7.94 -10.84
N ASP A 15 -13.57 -7.16 -11.89
CA ASP A 15 -12.60 -6.34 -12.61
C ASP A 15 -13.01 -4.86 -12.62
N ASP A 16 -13.73 -4.39 -11.61
CA ASP A 16 -13.98 -2.96 -11.45
C ASP A 16 -12.71 -2.26 -10.92
N PRO A 17 -12.11 -1.32 -11.67
CA PRO A 17 -10.94 -0.56 -11.23
C PRO A 17 -11.20 0.27 -9.96
N GLN A 18 -12.46 0.45 -9.56
CA GLN A 18 -12.83 1.17 -8.35
C GLN A 18 -12.53 0.41 -7.05
N ASN A 19 -12.27 -0.90 -7.09
CA ASN A 19 -11.97 -1.69 -5.89
C ASN A 19 -10.53 -2.22 -5.91
N PRO A 20 -9.53 -1.41 -5.53
CA PRO A 20 -8.13 -1.83 -5.51
C PRO A 20 -7.90 -2.98 -4.53
N GLN A 21 -7.01 -3.90 -4.87
CA GLN A 21 -6.57 -4.94 -3.94
C GLN A 21 -5.57 -4.35 -2.94
N LEU A 22 -5.96 -4.32 -1.65
CA LEU A 22 -5.13 -3.79 -0.58
C LEU A 22 -4.20 -4.87 0.01
N ILE A 23 -2.93 -4.51 0.25
CA ILE A 23 -1.93 -5.35 0.93
C ILE A 23 -1.21 -4.53 1.99
N ARG A 24 -1.31 -4.96 3.25
CA ARG A 24 -0.54 -4.36 4.35
C ARG A 24 0.84 -4.98 4.45
N ILE A 25 1.88 -4.14 4.45
CA ILE A 25 3.25 -4.53 4.75
C ILE A 25 3.50 -4.44 6.25
N THR A 26 4.01 -5.52 6.84
CA THR A 26 4.27 -5.63 8.29
C THR A 26 5.72 -6.01 8.56
N ASN A 27 6.20 -5.83 9.79
CA ASN A 27 7.57 -6.20 10.15
C ASN A 27 7.85 -7.72 10.11
N HIS A 28 6.81 -8.55 10.30
CA HIS A 28 6.97 -10.00 10.43
C HIS A 28 6.50 -10.82 9.22
N GLY A 29 5.85 -10.21 8.23
CA GLY A 29 5.37 -10.95 7.05
C GLY A 29 6.49 -11.27 6.06
N LYS A 30 6.39 -12.40 5.35
CA LYS A 30 7.43 -12.83 4.40
C LYS A 30 7.34 -12.04 3.09
N ILE A 31 8.45 -11.42 2.67
CA ILE A 31 8.53 -10.64 1.42
C ILE A 31 8.11 -11.48 0.22
N THR A 32 8.58 -12.73 0.15
CA THR A 32 8.28 -13.66 -0.93
C THR A 32 6.79 -13.91 -1.11
N THR A 33 6.03 -13.98 -0.01
CA THR A 33 4.58 -14.19 -0.04
C THR A 33 3.86 -12.99 -0.66
N TRP A 34 4.20 -11.76 -0.28
CA TRP A 34 3.58 -10.57 -0.87
C TRP A 34 3.94 -10.41 -2.34
N VAL A 35 5.20 -10.67 -2.70
CA VAL A 35 5.66 -10.61 -4.09
C VAL A 35 4.92 -11.64 -4.95
N ALA A 36 4.87 -12.89 -4.51
CA ALA A 36 4.19 -13.96 -5.24
C ALA A 36 2.70 -13.66 -5.44
N PHE A 37 2.02 -13.23 -4.38
CA PHE A 37 0.62 -12.82 -4.44
C PHE A 37 0.41 -11.65 -5.41
N ALA A 38 1.24 -10.60 -5.33
CA ALA A 38 1.10 -9.43 -6.17
C ALA A 38 1.29 -9.73 -7.66
N LEU A 39 2.29 -10.56 -8.01
CA LEU A 39 2.52 -10.97 -9.38
C LEU A 39 1.32 -11.77 -9.92
N ASP A 40 0.90 -12.80 -9.19
CA ASP A 40 -0.27 -13.63 -9.56
C ASP A 40 -1.55 -12.79 -9.71
N PHE A 41 -1.74 -11.80 -8.83
CA PHE A 41 -2.86 -10.88 -8.92
C PHE A 41 -2.83 -10.02 -10.19
N LEU A 42 -1.67 -9.41 -10.51
CA LEU A 42 -1.50 -8.56 -11.70
C LEU A 42 -1.65 -9.32 -13.03
N ASP A 43 -1.37 -10.62 -13.01
CA ASP A 43 -1.58 -11.50 -14.16
C ASP A 43 -3.07 -11.78 -14.39
N LYS A 44 -3.80 -12.08 -13.31
CA LYS A 44 -5.22 -12.43 -13.34
C LYS A 44 -6.12 -11.23 -13.56
N HIS A 45 -5.75 -10.08 -13.03
CA HIS A 45 -6.56 -8.87 -13.02
C HIS A 45 -5.80 -7.72 -13.70
N ALA A 46 -5.94 -7.62 -15.02
CA ALA A 46 -5.18 -6.65 -15.80
C ALA A 46 -5.52 -5.18 -15.50
N PHE A 47 -6.76 -4.91 -15.06
CA PHE A 47 -7.28 -3.56 -14.87
C PHE A 47 -7.47 -3.17 -13.40
N VAL A 48 -7.26 -4.11 -12.47
CA VAL A 48 -7.44 -3.84 -11.04
C VAL A 48 -6.08 -3.46 -10.45
N PRO A 49 -5.95 -2.25 -9.89
CA PRO A 49 -4.70 -1.85 -9.25
C PRO A 49 -4.50 -2.55 -7.91
N ILE A 50 -3.23 -2.69 -7.53
CA ILE A 50 -2.83 -3.25 -6.24
C ILE A 50 -2.20 -2.15 -5.38
N VAL A 51 -2.64 -2.01 -4.13
CA VAL A 51 -2.20 -0.97 -3.21
C VAL A 51 -1.45 -1.62 -2.06
N LEU A 52 -0.16 -1.32 -1.94
CA LEU A 52 0.69 -1.77 -0.84
C LEU A 52 0.87 -0.62 0.16
N HIS A 53 0.63 -0.87 1.45
CA HIS A 53 0.59 0.21 2.44
C HIS A 53 1.20 -0.13 3.80
N THR A 54 1.54 0.90 4.56
CA THR A 54 2.06 0.80 5.94
C THR A 54 1.06 1.23 7.02
N LEU A 55 -0.19 1.54 6.66
CA LEU A 55 -1.24 1.86 7.63
C LEU A 55 -1.30 0.78 8.73
N PRO A 56 -1.53 1.17 10.00
CA PRO A 56 -1.61 0.21 11.08
C PRO A 56 -2.78 -0.75 10.84
N ALA A 57 -2.75 -1.92 11.48
CA ALA A 57 -3.98 -2.67 11.65
C ALA A 57 -4.95 -1.72 12.33
N THR A 58 -6.07 -1.39 11.70
CA THR A 58 -7.19 -0.81 12.44
C THR A 58 -7.52 -1.86 13.50
N ALA A 59 -7.02 -1.65 14.71
CA ALA A 59 -7.54 -2.36 15.84
C ALA A 59 -9.04 -2.04 15.81
N ASN A 60 -9.87 -3.06 15.88
CA ASN A 60 -11.24 -2.85 16.30
C ASN A 60 -11.20 -1.83 17.46
N PRO A 61 -12.09 -0.82 17.47
CA PRO A 61 -12.10 0.18 18.52
C PRO A 61 -11.94 -0.56 19.85
N PRO A 62 -10.97 -0.16 20.70
CA PRO A 62 -10.72 -0.86 21.94
C PRO A 62 -12.06 -1.02 22.64
N ASP A 63 -12.42 -2.27 22.97
CA ASP A 63 -13.58 -2.55 23.80
C ASP A 63 -13.59 -1.54 24.94
N PRO A 64 -14.71 -0.85 25.21
CA PRO A 64 -14.78 0.14 26.26
C PRO A 64 -14.22 -0.49 27.53
N THR A 65 -13.16 0.12 28.03
CA THR A 65 -12.41 -0.29 29.21
C THR A 65 -13.39 -0.77 30.30
N PRO A 66 -13.16 -1.92 30.96
CA PRO A 66 -13.98 -2.33 32.08
C PRO A 66 -13.99 -1.20 33.11
N THR A 67 -15.19 -0.71 33.39
CA THR A 67 -15.51 0.24 34.45
C THR A 67 -14.67 -0.10 35.69
N PRO A 68 -13.84 0.83 36.22
CA PRO A 68 -13.19 0.60 37.50
C PRO A 68 -14.30 0.41 38.53
N ALA A 69 -14.41 -0.82 39.05
CA ALA A 69 -15.29 -1.12 40.15
C ALA A 69 -14.97 -0.15 41.30
N PRO A 70 -15.99 0.48 41.93
CA PRO A 70 -15.77 1.31 43.09
C PRO A 70 -15.17 0.43 44.19
N GLY A 71 -14.10 0.96 44.79
CA GLY A 71 -13.22 0.21 45.67
C GLY A 71 -13.90 -0.33 46.91
N ASP A 72 -13.28 -1.37 47.45
CA ASP A 72 -13.33 -1.64 48.87
C ASP A 72 -11.89 -1.60 49.39
N GLY A 73 -11.65 -0.67 50.30
CA GLY A 73 -10.33 -0.35 50.81
C GLY A 73 -9.96 -1.21 52.00
N THR A 74 -8.77 -1.78 52.00
CA THR A 74 -7.96 -1.95 53.22
C THR A 74 -6.48 -2.05 52.89
N GLY A 75 -5.77 -0.95 53.19
CA GLY A 75 -4.45 -0.90 53.83
C GLY A 75 -3.30 -1.82 53.37
N ARG A 76 -2.25 -1.20 52.82
CA ARG A 76 -0.91 -1.21 53.47
C ARG A 76 0.02 -0.18 52.81
N VAL A 77 0.29 0.89 53.55
CA VAL A 77 1.33 1.88 53.22
C VAL A 77 2.67 1.28 53.59
N ASN A 78 3.52 1.00 52.59
CA ASN A 78 4.93 0.64 52.82
C ASN A 78 5.79 1.75 52.24
N SER A 79 6.09 2.75 53.08
CA SER A 79 6.94 3.89 52.75
C SER A 79 8.39 3.45 52.82
N ASN A 80 9.04 3.28 51.66
CA ASN A 80 10.50 3.12 51.58
C ASN A 80 11.08 4.34 50.85
N PRO A 81 11.65 5.34 51.57
CA PRO A 81 12.14 6.58 50.96
C PRO A 81 13.62 6.46 50.63
N ASN A 82 14.02 5.58 49.72
CA ASN A 82 15.38 5.63 49.17
C ASN A 82 15.53 4.87 47.84
N ALA A 83 14.89 5.37 46.77
CA ALA A 83 15.17 4.89 45.42
C ALA A 83 15.34 6.09 44.50
N ASN A 84 16.60 6.42 44.23
CA ASN A 84 17.01 7.39 43.22
C ASN A 84 16.43 6.92 41.86
N PRO A 85 15.53 7.69 41.21
CA PRO A 85 14.96 7.28 39.93
C PRO A 85 16.03 7.38 38.85
N LYS A 86 16.64 6.24 38.48
CA LYS A 86 17.47 6.17 37.27
C LYS A 86 16.57 6.45 36.06
N PRO A 87 16.85 7.50 35.27
CA PRO A 87 16.10 7.74 34.04
C PRO A 87 16.48 6.65 33.04
N ASN A 88 15.61 5.64 32.90
CA ASN A 88 15.75 4.62 31.88
C ASN A 88 15.33 5.25 30.54
N ALA A 89 16.24 6.02 29.95
CA ALA A 89 16.06 6.74 28.70
C ALA A 89 16.12 5.76 27.53
N ASN A 90 15.10 4.90 27.40
CA ASN A 90 14.87 4.23 26.13
C ASN A 90 14.52 5.32 25.11
N PRO A 91 15.25 5.40 23.98
CA PRO A 91 14.92 6.36 22.94
C PRO A 91 13.47 6.17 22.50
N PRO A 92 12.75 7.26 22.17
CA PRO A 92 11.37 7.18 21.72
C PRO A 92 11.30 6.22 20.52
N SER A 93 10.64 5.09 20.73
CA SER A 93 10.43 4.09 19.68
C SER A 93 9.67 4.75 18.54
N LEU A 94 10.26 4.76 17.34
CA LEU A 94 9.61 5.27 16.13
C LEU A 94 8.26 4.56 15.94
N ALA A 95 7.24 5.29 15.48
CA ALA A 95 5.95 4.71 15.17
C ALA A 95 6.12 3.50 14.24
N HIS A 96 5.45 2.39 14.56
CA HIS A 96 5.59 1.12 13.85
C HIS A 96 5.41 1.26 12.33
N THR A 97 4.47 2.11 11.91
CA THR A 97 4.18 2.42 10.50
C THR A 97 5.41 2.97 9.77
N ALA A 98 6.15 3.91 10.39
CA ALA A 98 7.35 4.49 9.83
C ALA A 98 8.47 3.45 9.65
N SER A 99 8.62 2.53 10.61
CA SER A 99 9.64 1.47 10.56
C SER A 99 9.46 0.49 9.39
N THR A 100 8.24 0.33 8.87
CA THR A 100 7.94 -0.59 7.77
C THR A 100 8.15 0.00 6.38
N VAL A 101 8.35 1.32 6.26
CA VAL A 101 8.45 2.02 4.96
C VAL A 101 9.61 1.50 4.09
N PRO A 102 10.85 1.32 4.61
CA PRO A 102 11.94 0.77 3.80
C PRO A 102 11.63 -0.64 3.25
N ARG A 103 10.89 -1.43 4.04
CA ARG A 103 10.45 -2.77 3.64
C ARG A 103 9.38 -2.71 2.56
N LEU A 104 8.40 -1.82 2.67
CA LEU A 104 7.40 -1.58 1.63
C LEU A 104 8.06 -1.26 0.29
N ILE A 105 9.01 -0.32 0.28
CA ILE A 105 9.76 0.06 -0.93
C ILE A 105 10.49 -1.17 -1.50
N SER A 106 11.16 -1.94 -0.64
CA SER A 106 11.86 -3.16 -1.06
C SER A 106 10.92 -4.17 -1.74
N VAL A 107 9.73 -4.40 -1.19
CA VAL A 107 8.71 -5.30 -1.76
C VAL A 107 8.26 -4.79 -3.12
N VAL A 108 7.90 -3.51 -3.23
CA VAL A 108 7.47 -2.88 -4.49
C VAL A 108 8.54 -2.98 -5.57
N GLU A 109 9.79 -2.70 -5.23
CA GLU A 109 10.90 -2.79 -6.18
C GLU A 109 11.16 -4.22 -6.66
N ILE A 110 10.98 -5.22 -5.79
CA ILE A 110 11.07 -6.63 -6.19
C ILE A 110 9.93 -6.98 -7.14
N ILE A 111 8.68 -6.58 -6.83
CA ILE A 111 7.51 -6.82 -7.70
C ILE A 111 7.76 -6.24 -9.10
N LYS A 112 8.19 -4.97 -9.20
CA LYS A 112 8.46 -4.33 -10.49
C LYS A 112 9.52 -5.08 -11.31
N ARG A 113 10.61 -5.53 -10.67
CA ARG A 113 11.68 -6.27 -11.35
C ARG A 113 11.23 -7.65 -11.82
N GLU A 114 10.54 -8.40 -10.97
CA GLU A 114 10.05 -9.74 -11.31
C GLU A 114 8.96 -9.70 -12.37
N TYR A 115 8.08 -8.69 -12.34
CA TYR A 115 7.07 -8.47 -13.37
C TYR A 115 7.72 -8.25 -14.75
N LEU A 116 8.74 -7.40 -14.85
CA LEU A 116 9.48 -7.20 -16.11
C LEU A 116 10.18 -8.48 -16.60
N LYS A 117 10.79 -9.26 -15.70
CA LYS A 117 11.39 -10.56 -16.06
C LYS A 117 10.34 -11.52 -16.61
N LYS A 118 9.16 -11.54 -16.02
CA LYS A 118 8.06 -12.38 -16.46
C LYS A 118 7.59 -11.98 -17.88
N LEU A 119 7.43 -10.68 -18.14
CA LEU A 119 7.12 -10.19 -19.50
C LEU A 119 8.18 -10.56 -20.54
N GLU A 120 9.47 -10.57 -20.16
CA GLU A 120 10.55 -11.04 -21.03
C GLU A 120 10.43 -12.53 -21.36
N LEU A 121 10.09 -13.35 -20.36
CA LEU A 121 9.90 -14.79 -20.53
C LEU A 121 8.69 -15.10 -21.42
N GLU A 122 7.60 -14.36 -21.27
CA GLU A 122 6.38 -14.48 -22.08
C GLU A 122 6.51 -13.88 -23.49
N HIS A 123 7.65 -13.25 -23.79
CA HIS A 123 7.93 -12.60 -25.06
C HIS A 123 6.88 -11.53 -25.42
N SER A 124 6.37 -10.84 -24.39
CA SER A 124 5.44 -9.74 -24.59
C SER A 124 6.10 -8.67 -25.47
N SER A 125 5.40 -8.24 -26.52
CA SER A 125 5.88 -7.22 -27.46
C SER A 125 6.13 -5.88 -26.77
N THR A 126 5.40 -5.64 -25.66
CA THR A 126 5.51 -4.44 -24.82
C THR A 126 6.19 -4.80 -23.51
N LEU A 127 7.51 -4.64 -23.44
CA LEU A 127 8.30 -4.71 -22.19
C LEU A 127 8.12 -3.42 -21.36
N VAL A 128 6.87 -3.09 -21.07
CA VAL A 128 6.46 -1.94 -20.28
C VAL A 128 6.22 -2.39 -18.85
N GLY A 129 6.83 -1.69 -17.89
CA GLY A 129 6.65 -1.97 -16.47
C GLY A 129 5.27 -1.55 -15.93
N LEU A 130 5.18 -1.44 -14.61
CA LEU A 130 3.98 -1.00 -13.91
C LEU A 130 4.00 0.51 -13.70
N HIS A 131 2.84 1.14 -13.83
CA HIS A 131 2.57 2.50 -13.36
C HIS A 131 2.60 2.51 -11.84
N GLN A 132 3.20 3.55 -11.25
CA GLN A 132 3.34 3.68 -9.81
C GLN A 132 2.79 5.03 -9.32
N TYR A 133 1.99 4.98 -8.26
CA TYR A 133 1.44 6.17 -7.60
C TYR A 133 1.82 6.12 -6.12
N ASN A 134 2.55 7.12 -5.65
CA ASN A 134 3.04 7.19 -4.28
C ASN A 134 2.24 8.21 -3.48
N GLU A 135 1.68 7.80 -2.37
CA GLU A 135 0.96 8.65 -1.44
C GLU A 135 1.62 8.56 -0.06
N ILE A 136 1.82 9.71 0.57
CA ILE A 136 2.37 9.86 1.91
C ILE A 136 1.38 10.73 2.67
N GLY A 137 1.02 10.30 3.88
CA GLY A 137 0.07 11.04 4.70
C GLY A 137 0.25 10.75 6.18
N THR A 138 -0.65 11.31 6.97
CA THR A 138 -0.76 11.04 8.41
C THR A 138 -2.09 10.37 8.72
N LEU A 139 -2.10 9.37 9.59
CA LEU A 139 -3.31 8.64 9.94
C LEU A 139 -4.39 9.58 10.51
N GLU A 140 -3.95 10.59 11.27
CA GLU A 140 -4.82 11.57 11.90
C GLU A 140 -5.54 12.47 10.88
N GLU A 141 -4.95 12.68 9.70
CA GLU A 141 -5.57 13.40 8.59
C GLU A 141 -6.55 12.52 7.83
N GLU A 142 -6.22 11.25 7.60
CA GLU A 142 -7.11 10.29 6.92
C GLU A 142 -8.34 9.92 7.76
N LEU A 143 -8.22 9.91 9.08
CA LEU A 143 -9.33 9.73 10.01
C LEU A 143 -10.14 11.02 10.24
N ARG A 144 -9.62 12.18 9.84
CA ARG A 144 -10.34 13.44 9.99
C ARG A 144 -11.47 13.46 8.96
N ALA A 145 -12.71 13.60 9.45
CA ALA A 145 -13.85 13.84 8.56
C ALA A 145 -13.54 15.03 7.63
N PRO A 146 -13.95 14.98 6.36
CA PRO A 146 -13.74 16.09 5.44
C PRO A 146 -14.23 17.37 6.10
N ALA A 147 -13.36 18.37 6.20
CA ALA A 147 -13.73 19.63 6.81
C ALA A 147 -14.95 20.18 6.06
N PRO A 148 -15.98 20.69 6.76
CA PRO A 148 -17.07 21.36 6.09
C PRO A 148 -16.51 22.52 5.24
N PRO A 149 -17.13 22.83 4.09
CA PRO A 149 -16.66 23.86 3.18
C PRO A 149 -16.41 25.18 3.92
N HIS A 150 -15.24 25.78 3.70
CA HIS A 150 -14.67 26.87 4.48
C HIS A 150 -15.31 28.25 4.25
N ASP A 151 -16.33 28.37 3.39
CA ASP A 151 -16.80 29.67 2.89
C ASP A 151 -17.86 30.37 3.76
N THR A 152 -18.17 29.84 4.93
CA THR A 152 -19.06 30.52 5.89
C THR A 152 -18.25 31.28 6.92
N ALA A 153 -18.59 32.56 7.18
CA ALA A 153 -17.96 33.38 8.22
C ALA A 153 -17.96 32.69 9.61
N ASP A 154 -18.97 31.85 9.88
CA ASP A 154 -19.09 31.06 11.09
C ASP A 154 -18.00 29.97 11.23
N ALA A 155 -17.47 29.45 10.11
CA ALA A 155 -16.41 28.45 10.11
C ALA A 155 -15.08 29.04 10.59
N ASP A 156 -14.79 30.30 10.27
CA ASP A 156 -13.55 30.95 10.68
C ASP A 156 -13.59 31.31 12.18
N ALA A 157 -14.75 31.73 12.69
CA ALA A 157 -14.97 31.92 14.12
C ALA A 157 -14.77 30.61 14.90
N ALA A 158 -15.39 29.50 14.46
CA ALA A 158 -15.22 28.20 15.08
C ALA A 158 -13.76 27.70 15.04
N ARG A 159 -13.07 27.91 13.92
CA ARG A 159 -11.65 27.55 13.77
C ARG A 159 -10.77 28.35 14.73
N SER A 160 -10.95 29.67 14.80
CA SER A 160 -10.18 30.53 15.70
C SER A 160 -10.39 30.14 17.17
N GLN A 161 -11.62 29.83 17.58
CA GLN A 161 -11.92 29.34 18.93
C GLN A 161 -11.28 27.98 19.22
N ALA A 162 -11.30 27.04 18.27
CA ALA A 162 -10.65 25.74 18.43
C ALA A 162 -9.12 25.88 18.59
N ILE A 163 -8.49 26.78 17.82
CA ILE A 163 -7.06 27.09 17.94
C ILE A 163 -6.76 27.69 19.31
N VAL A 164 -7.55 28.69 19.73
CA VAL A 164 -7.37 29.34 21.03
C VAL A 164 -7.56 28.34 22.17
N ALA A 165 -8.59 27.50 22.13
CA ALA A 165 -8.81 26.44 23.12
C ALA A 165 -7.65 25.42 23.17
N ALA A 166 -7.09 25.05 22.01
CA ALA A 166 -5.94 24.15 21.94
C ALA A 166 -4.64 24.79 22.50
N LEU A 167 -4.52 26.12 22.43
CA LEU A 167 -3.34 26.87 22.88
C LEU A 167 -3.45 27.40 24.32
N GLN A 168 -4.66 27.51 24.91
CA GLN A 168 -4.89 28.10 26.23
C GLN A 168 -4.43 27.23 27.42
N GLY A 169 -4.09 25.95 27.21
CA GLY A 169 -3.63 25.07 28.28
C GLY A 169 -2.20 25.37 28.73
N THR A 170 -1.92 25.33 30.05
CA THR A 170 -0.54 25.39 30.60
C THR A 170 0.31 24.17 30.21
N THR A 171 -0.33 23.12 29.69
CA THR A 171 0.30 21.94 29.10
C THR A 171 0.16 21.99 27.59
N HIS A 172 1.26 22.30 26.89
CA HIS A 172 1.32 22.29 25.43
C HIS A 172 1.04 20.86 24.92
N VAL A 173 -0.14 20.64 24.34
CA VAL A 173 -0.52 19.33 23.79
C VAL A 173 0.39 19.01 22.62
N LYS A 174 1.24 17.99 22.78
CA LYS A 174 2.07 17.48 21.69
C LYS A 174 1.19 16.69 20.73
N THR A 175 0.95 17.23 19.54
CA THR A 175 0.26 16.50 18.47
C THR A 175 1.17 15.38 17.99
N LYS A 176 0.78 14.13 18.23
CA LYS A 176 1.44 12.96 17.66
C LYS A 176 0.86 12.74 16.27
N GLN A 177 1.72 12.70 15.25
CA GLN A 177 1.34 12.32 13.90
C GLN A 177 1.90 10.94 13.60
N THR A 178 1.07 10.08 13.02
CA THR A 178 1.41 8.72 12.64
C THR A 178 1.57 8.67 11.12
N PRO A 179 2.80 8.79 10.60
CA PRO A 179 3.00 8.80 9.16
C PRO A 179 2.71 7.43 8.56
N PHE A 180 2.16 7.42 7.35
CA PHE A 180 2.02 6.22 6.54
C PHE A 180 2.44 6.47 5.09
N MET A 181 2.65 5.38 4.36
CA MET A 181 2.88 5.41 2.92
C MET A 181 1.97 4.39 2.24
N ARG A 182 1.41 4.77 1.10
CA ARG A 182 0.62 3.95 0.17
C ARG A 182 1.30 3.98 -1.20
N ILE A 183 1.50 2.82 -1.80
CA ILE A 183 2.04 2.69 -3.16
C ILE A 183 1.05 1.86 -3.97
N THR A 184 0.49 2.48 -5.00
CA THR A 184 -0.41 1.83 -5.94
C THR A 184 0.36 1.43 -7.18
N LEU A 185 0.29 0.15 -7.55
CA LEU A 185 0.84 -0.38 -8.79
C LEU A 185 -0.31 -0.76 -9.74
N SER A 186 -0.19 -0.37 -11.01
CA SER A 186 -1.19 -0.65 -12.03
C SER A 186 -0.53 -0.94 -13.38
N ARG A 187 -1.21 -1.73 -14.23
CA ARG A 187 -0.80 -1.95 -15.64
C ARG A 187 -1.32 -0.87 -16.58
N VAL A 188 -2.34 -0.11 -16.15
CA VAL A 188 -2.96 0.97 -16.90
C VAL A 188 -2.85 2.26 -16.09
N GLU A 189 -2.76 3.39 -16.77
CA GLU A 189 -2.81 4.70 -16.13
C GLU A 189 -4.15 4.88 -15.39
N LEU A 190 -4.08 5.38 -14.15
CA LEU A 190 -5.22 5.71 -13.31
C LEU A 190 -5.41 7.22 -13.29
N PRO A 191 -6.23 7.79 -14.19
CA PRO A 191 -6.59 9.20 -14.12
C PRO A 191 -7.44 9.44 -12.87
N GLY A 192 -7.05 10.42 -12.03
CA GLY A 192 -7.86 10.82 -10.87
C GLY A 192 -7.23 10.57 -9.50
N LEU A 193 -6.03 9.98 -9.41
CA LEU A 193 -5.28 9.88 -8.14
C LEU A 193 -4.56 11.21 -7.83
N ALA A 194 -5.31 12.27 -7.56
CA ALA A 194 -4.79 13.63 -7.40
C ALA A 194 -3.83 13.81 -6.21
N ALA A 195 -3.98 13.01 -5.15
CA ALA A 195 -3.14 13.09 -3.95
C ALA A 195 -1.80 12.34 -4.09
N ALA A 196 -1.57 11.61 -5.18
CA ALA A 196 -0.41 10.74 -5.33
C ALA A 196 0.61 11.27 -6.34
N THR A 197 1.89 11.12 -6.03
CA THR A 197 2.99 11.37 -6.95
C THR A 197 3.08 10.24 -7.97
N TYR A 198 2.81 10.56 -9.24
CA TYR A 198 2.87 9.61 -10.35
C TYR A 198 4.31 9.36 -10.81
N GLN A 199 4.64 8.09 -11.04
CA GLN A 199 5.88 7.63 -11.66
C GLN A 199 5.54 6.72 -12.85
N PRO A 200 5.99 7.06 -14.07
CA PRO A 200 5.69 6.29 -15.26
C PRO A 200 6.43 4.94 -15.26
N PRO A 201 5.91 3.94 -15.99
CA PRO A 201 6.51 2.61 -16.06
C PRO A 201 7.88 2.66 -16.73
N VAL A 202 8.83 1.93 -16.16
CA VAL A 202 10.15 1.76 -16.76
C VAL A 202 10.02 0.85 -17.99
N ALA A 203 10.27 1.41 -19.18
CA ALA A 203 10.35 0.64 -20.41
C ALA A 203 11.76 0.07 -20.58
N ARG A 204 11.90 -1.26 -20.57
CA ARG A 204 13.22 -1.88 -20.79
C ARG A 204 13.47 -1.99 -22.29
N LYS A 205 14.43 -1.21 -22.80
CA LYS A 205 14.91 -1.37 -24.17
C LYS A 205 15.77 -2.63 -24.24
N VAL A 206 15.35 -3.63 -25.01
CA VAL A 206 16.24 -4.74 -25.41
C VAL A 206 17.46 -4.17 -26.12
N SER A 207 18.66 -4.51 -25.61
CA SER A 207 19.91 -3.99 -26.17
C SER A 207 20.08 -4.42 -27.63
N LYS A 208 20.77 -3.59 -28.44
CA LYS A 208 21.06 -3.92 -29.85
C LYS A 208 21.74 -5.29 -29.99
N SER A 209 22.67 -5.59 -29.08
CA SER A 209 23.36 -6.88 -28.98
C SER A 209 22.40 -8.04 -28.70
N ALA A 210 21.49 -7.90 -27.73
CA ALA A 210 20.50 -8.93 -27.42
C ALA A 210 19.55 -9.17 -28.61
N LYS A 211 19.08 -8.11 -29.28
CA LYS A 211 18.27 -8.20 -30.49
C LYS A 211 19.01 -8.92 -31.63
N ALA A 212 20.27 -8.57 -31.87
CA ALA A 212 21.09 -9.23 -32.88
C ALA A 212 21.30 -10.73 -32.59
N ARG A 213 21.52 -11.09 -31.31
CA ARG A 213 21.65 -12.49 -30.89
C ARG A 213 20.33 -13.26 -31.03
N ALA A 214 19.19 -12.66 -30.67
CA ALA A 214 17.87 -13.26 -30.86
C ALA A 214 17.59 -13.53 -32.35
N LYS A 215 17.78 -12.51 -33.20
CA LYS A 215 17.64 -12.63 -34.66
C LYS A 215 18.55 -13.70 -35.27
N ARG A 216 19.79 -13.82 -34.78
CA ARG A 216 20.73 -14.85 -35.24
C ARG A 216 20.28 -16.26 -34.82
N ARG A 217 19.69 -16.42 -33.63
CA ARG A 217 19.12 -17.70 -33.17
C ARG A 217 17.89 -18.10 -33.99
N GLU A 218 17.02 -17.15 -34.29
CA GLU A 218 15.85 -17.38 -35.16
C GLU A 218 16.27 -17.80 -36.57
N LYS A 219 17.23 -17.10 -37.19
CA LYS A 219 17.76 -17.46 -38.51
C LYS A 219 18.38 -18.86 -38.51
N LYS A 220 19.10 -19.25 -37.45
CA LYS A 220 19.70 -20.58 -37.33
C LYS A 220 18.63 -21.67 -37.21
N LYS A 221 17.61 -21.48 -36.36
CA LYS A 221 16.49 -22.43 -36.24
C LYS A 221 15.71 -22.59 -37.55
N GLY A 222 15.52 -21.51 -38.30
CA GLY A 222 14.87 -21.57 -39.62
C GLY A 222 15.66 -22.41 -40.61
N ALA A 223 16.99 -22.23 -40.69
CA ALA A 223 17.84 -23.02 -41.59
C ALA A 223 17.92 -24.51 -41.21
N GLU A 224 17.87 -24.84 -39.91
CA GLU A 224 17.83 -26.25 -39.46
C GLU A 224 16.49 -26.93 -39.83
N LEU A 225 15.37 -26.20 -39.77
CA LEU A 225 14.06 -26.72 -40.18
C LEU A 225 13.99 -26.93 -41.70
N GLU A 226 14.47 -25.98 -42.50
CA GLU A 226 14.47 -26.07 -43.96
C GLU A 226 15.32 -27.25 -44.47
N GLY A 227 16.52 -27.43 -43.93
CA GLY A 227 17.38 -28.57 -44.30
C GLY A 227 16.89 -29.95 -43.82
N THR A 228 15.90 -30.01 -42.92
CA THR A 228 15.29 -31.29 -42.50
C THR A 228 14.22 -31.74 -43.49
N VAL A 229 13.57 -30.81 -44.20
CA VAL A 229 12.54 -31.13 -45.19
C VAL A 229 13.16 -31.75 -46.45
N ASP A 230 14.34 -31.25 -46.87
CA ASP A 230 15.07 -31.76 -48.05
C ASP A 230 15.65 -33.17 -47.88
N MET A 231 15.62 -33.75 -46.68
CA MET A 231 16.13 -35.12 -46.42
C MET A 231 15.03 -36.20 -46.43
N ILE A 232 13.77 -35.82 -46.64
CA ILE A 232 12.61 -36.73 -46.59
C ILE A 232 11.97 -36.96 -47.99
N GLU A 233 12.37 -36.20 -49.02
CA GLU A 233 12.05 -36.47 -50.43
C GLU A 233 13.12 -37.33 -51.13
#